data_AF-F8EA12-F1
#
_entry.id   AF-F8EA12-F1
#
_cell.length_a   1.000
_cell.length_b   1.000
_cell.length_c   1.000
_cell.angle_alpha   90.00
_cell.angle_beta   90.00
_cell.angle_gamma   90.00
#
_symmetry.space_group_name_H-M   'P 1'
#
loop_
_entity.id
_entity.type
_entity.pdbx_description
1 polymer ?
#
loop_
_entity_poly.entity_id
_entity_poly.type
_entity_poly.pdbx_seq_one_letter_code
_entity_poly.pdbx_strand_id
1 'polypeptide(L)'
;MAENQKEKLKDLNSLIYQTQNITYRLLAIIGRDKKKQDKIIDYLTDKGWQVVNIEAEFIRLKEEYENEIKNEVDMRSKLKEWFMSMPDKLILLHGSILYQDDLTKISPIEAFKYNTRGKNSVVMFLDDEKKLGNRLYYGELGKENYYDKEIRDINLVPIEEISDDFEKHEDTIRTPDKNLGYNVEDLPEDAIGRYFNFKTKHNLPDPIYFLFLFRLHLEFSPK
;
A
#
# COMPACT_ATOMS: atom_id res chain seq x y z
N MET A 1 29.21 -22.58 -5.83
CA MET A 1 28.67 -21.75 -6.92
C MET A 1 27.30 -21.29 -6.48
N ALA A 2 27.21 -20.11 -5.87
CA ALA A 2 25.93 -19.54 -5.46
C ALA A 2 25.62 -18.43 -6.46
N GLU A 3 24.68 -18.72 -7.35
CA GLU A 3 24.18 -17.78 -8.34
C GLU A 3 23.41 -16.70 -7.59
N ASN A 4 24.03 -15.52 -7.50
CA ASN A 4 23.51 -14.35 -6.84
C ASN A 4 22.30 -13.87 -7.68
N GLN A 5 21.10 -14.33 -7.33
CA GLN A 5 19.87 -13.75 -7.87
C GLN A 5 19.85 -12.29 -7.42
N LYS A 6 20.26 -11.40 -8.32
CA LYS A 6 20.04 -9.95 -8.16
C LYS A 6 18.53 -9.77 -8.07
N GLU A 7 18.01 -9.66 -6.85
CA GLU A 7 16.59 -9.35 -6.66
C GLU A 7 16.29 -8.08 -7.43
N LYS A 8 15.37 -8.20 -8.39
CA LYS A 8 14.95 -7.08 -9.22
C LYS A 8 14.25 -6.10 -8.28
N LEU A 9 14.82 -4.90 -8.15
CA LEU A 9 14.20 -3.82 -7.38
C LEU A 9 12.79 -3.56 -7.88
N LYS A 10 11.88 -3.35 -6.94
CA LYS A 10 10.45 -3.14 -7.16
C LYS A 10 10.17 -1.66 -7.30
N ASP A 11 9.42 -1.30 -8.33
CA ASP A 11 8.97 0.07 -8.53
C ASP A 11 7.93 0.47 -7.46
N LEU A 12 8.12 1.65 -6.85
CA LEU A 12 7.25 2.14 -5.76
C LEU A 12 5.82 2.35 -6.24
N ASN A 13 5.61 2.92 -7.42
CA ASN A 13 4.27 3.19 -7.94
C ASN A 13 3.52 1.88 -8.21
N SER A 14 4.22 0.87 -8.72
CA SER A 14 3.69 -0.47 -8.91
C SER A 14 3.27 -1.11 -7.58
N LEU A 15 4.07 -0.97 -6.52
CA LEU A 15 3.72 -1.45 -5.18
C LEU A 15 2.46 -0.76 -4.63
N ILE A 16 2.37 0.56 -4.78
CA ILE A 16 1.20 1.35 -4.38
C ILE A 16 -0.03 0.91 -5.19
N TYR A 17 0.10 0.78 -6.51
CA TYR A 17 -0.98 0.32 -7.38
C TYR A 17 -1.48 -1.07 -6.99
N GLN A 18 -0.59 -1.99 -6.64
CA GLN A 18 -0.98 -3.31 -6.15
C GLN A 18 -1.84 -3.23 -4.86
N THR A 19 -1.59 -2.26 -3.98
CA THR A 19 -2.40 -2.10 -2.76
C THR A 19 -3.86 -1.76 -3.05
N GLN A 20 -4.14 -1.09 -4.17
CA GLN A 20 -5.50 -0.69 -4.56
C GLN A 20 -6.37 -1.91 -4.92
N ASN A 21 -5.73 -3.04 -5.26
CA ASN A 21 -6.38 -4.27 -5.70
C ASN A 21 -6.55 -5.32 -4.59
N ILE A 22 -6.11 -5.02 -3.36
CA ILE A 22 -6.28 -5.89 -2.20
C ILE A 22 -7.23 -5.24 -1.19
N THR A 23 -7.77 -6.05 -0.29
CA THR A 23 -8.78 -5.59 0.68
C THR A 23 -8.27 -4.44 1.52
N TYR A 24 -7.04 -4.55 2.04
CA TYR A 24 -6.43 -3.52 2.87
C TYR A 24 -5.44 -2.73 2.00
N ARG A 25 -5.79 -1.48 1.67
CA ARG A 25 -5.02 -0.61 0.77
C ARG A 25 -3.81 0.01 1.47
N LEU A 26 -2.99 -0.85 2.05
CA LEU A 26 -1.85 -0.54 2.90
C LEU A 26 -0.58 -1.17 2.31
N LEU A 27 0.42 -0.32 2.05
CA LEU A 27 1.80 -0.70 1.78
C LEU A 27 2.60 -0.49 3.06
N ALA A 28 3.14 -1.56 3.63
CA ALA A 28 4.06 -1.49 4.76
C ALA A 28 5.50 -1.65 4.25
N ILE A 29 6.31 -0.61 4.46
CA ILE A 29 7.73 -0.55 4.10
C ILE A 29 8.55 -0.78 5.37
N ILE A 30 9.41 -1.78 5.37
CA ILE A 30 10.21 -2.16 6.54
C ILE A 30 11.66 -1.78 6.33
N GLY A 31 12.28 -1.13 7.32
CA GLY A 31 13.72 -0.92 7.35
C GLY A 31 14.10 0.49 7.80
N ARG A 32 15.39 0.67 8.11
CA ARG A 32 15.95 1.89 8.76
C ARG A 32 16.76 2.77 7.82
N ASP A 33 16.65 2.58 6.51
CA ASP A 33 17.36 3.43 5.55
C ASP A 33 16.70 4.81 5.48
N LYS A 34 17.10 5.69 6.39
CA LYS A 34 16.56 7.04 6.51
C LYS A 34 16.71 7.84 5.21
N LYS A 35 17.82 7.70 4.50
CA LYS A 35 18.04 8.44 3.24
C LYS A 35 17.02 8.03 2.19
N LYS A 36 16.73 6.73 2.10
CA LYS A 36 15.75 6.21 1.13
C LYS A 36 14.33 6.50 1.56
N GLN A 37 14.04 6.43 2.85
CA GLN A 37 12.77 6.85 3.43
C GLN A 37 12.48 8.32 3.11
N ASP A 38 13.44 9.22 3.36
CA ASP A 38 13.30 10.65 3.05
C ASP A 38 13.02 10.85 1.54
N LYS A 39 13.76 10.20 0.64
CA LYS A 39 13.49 10.27 -0.81
C LYS A 39 12.07 9.80 -1.19
N ILE A 40 11.58 8.72 -0.59
CA ILE A 40 10.22 8.21 -0.84
C ILE A 40 9.18 9.22 -0.32
N ILE A 41 9.41 9.77 0.87
CA ILE A 41 8.53 10.78 1.47
C ILE A 41 8.46 12.01 0.58
N ASP A 42 9.60 12.54 0.13
CA ASP A 42 9.68 13.70 -0.75
C ASP A 42 8.91 13.45 -2.06
N TYR A 43 9.20 12.33 -2.74
CA TYR A 43 8.52 11.93 -3.98
C TYR A 43 7.00 11.83 -3.83
N LEU A 44 6.50 11.24 -2.74
CA LEU A 44 5.07 11.09 -2.50
C LEU A 44 4.43 12.42 -2.08
N THR A 45 5.13 13.25 -1.31
CA THR A 45 4.65 14.57 -0.88
C THR A 45 4.47 15.51 -2.07
N ASP A 46 5.40 15.49 -3.02
CA ASP A 46 5.27 16.21 -4.31
C ASP A 46 4.02 15.79 -5.10
N LYS A 47 3.50 14.57 -4.85
CA LYS A 47 2.27 14.02 -5.44
C LYS A 47 1.03 14.20 -4.57
N GLY A 48 1.11 15.08 -3.57
CA GLY A 48 0.00 15.46 -2.69
C GLY A 48 -0.35 14.43 -1.62
N TRP A 49 0.60 13.57 -1.24
CA TRP A 49 0.42 12.70 -0.08
C TRP A 49 0.68 13.49 1.22
N GLN A 50 -0.07 13.16 2.28
CA GLN A 50 0.11 13.79 3.58
C GLN A 50 0.95 12.90 4.49
N VAL A 51 2.01 13.48 5.05
CA VAL A 51 2.86 12.84 6.06
C VAL A 51 2.22 12.98 7.44
N VAL A 52 2.18 11.90 8.20
CA VAL A 52 1.61 11.83 9.55
C VAL A 52 2.57 11.10 10.48
N ASN A 53 2.95 11.77 11.57
CA ASN A 53 3.68 11.16 12.67
C ASN A 53 2.67 10.55 13.66
N ILE A 54 2.59 9.22 13.72
CA ILE A 54 1.62 8.51 14.57
C ILE A 54 1.88 8.78 16.05
N GLU A 55 3.14 8.80 16.49
CA GLU A 55 3.50 9.05 17.89
C GLU A 55 3.03 10.42 18.37
N ALA A 56 3.32 11.48 17.60
CA ALA A 56 2.91 12.83 17.95
C ALA A 56 1.37 12.96 18.01
N GLU A 57 0.67 12.38 17.03
CA GLU A 57 -0.79 12.44 16.95
C GLU A 57 -1.44 11.61 18.06
N PHE A 58 -0.86 10.47 18.42
CA PHE A 58 -1.33 9.65 19.52
C PHE A 58 -1.20 10.40 20.85
N ILE A 59 -0.04 11.00 21.13
CA ILE A 59 0.18 11.80 22.34
C ILE A 59 -0.86 12.93 22.42
N ARG A 60 -1.07 13.66 21.31
CA ARG A 60 -2.08 14.72 21.23
C ARG A 60 -3.49 14.20 21.52
N LEU A 61 -3.89 13.07 20.92
CA LEU A 61 -5.21 12.48 21.17
C LEU A 61 -5.39 12.08 22.64
N LYS A 62 -4.34 11.54 23.27
CA LYS A 62 -4.37 11.18 24.69
C LYS A 62 -4.59 12.40 25.58
N GLU A 63 -3.93 13.51 25.27
CA GLU A 63 -4.08 14.79 25.99
C GLU A 63 -5.47 15.42 25.74
N GLU A 64 -5.92 15.46 24.48
CA GLU A 64 -7.20 16.04 24.08
C GLU A 64 -8.39 15.32 24.74
N TYR A 65 -8.31 13.99 24.83
CA TYR A 65 -9.38 13.14 25.34
C TYR A 65 -9.06 12.52 26.71
N GLU A 66 -8.14 13.10 27.49
CA GLU A 66 -7.68 12.52 28.78
C GLU A 66 -8.87 12.20 29.72
N ASN A 67 -9.89 13.05 29.73
CA ASN A 67 -11.09 12.87 30.57
C ASN A 67 -12.14 11.91 29.97
N GLU A 68 -12.04 11.60 28.67
CA GLU A 68 -12.94 10.69 27.95
C GLU A 68 -12.36 9.28 27.84
N ILE A 69 -11.03 9.15 27.72
CA ILE A 69 -10.33 7.88 27.60
C ILE A 69 -10.22 7.25 28.98
N LYS A 70 -11.08 6.27 29.26
CA LYS A 70 -11.06 5.53 30.52
C LYS A 70 -10.30 4.20 30.41
N ASN A 71 -10.12 3.72 29.18
CA ASN A 71 -9.46 2.47 28.87
C ASN A 71 -8.94 2.45 27.42
N GLU A 72 -8.26 1.36 27.06
CA GLU A 72 -7.69 1.16 25.72
C GLU A 72 -8.73 1.12 24.58
N VAL A 73 -9.97 0.68 24.85
CA VAL A 73 -11.04 0.59 23.84
C VAL A 73 -11.49 1.99 23.43
N ASP A 74 -11.58 2.91 24.38
CA ASP A 74 -11.90 4.32 24.12
C ASP A 74 -10.79 4.95 23.25
N MET A 75 -9.52 4.71 23.60
CA MET A 75 -8.38 5.21 22.82
C MET A 75 -8.37 4.67 21.39
N ARG A 76 -8.59 3.36 21.21
CA ARG A 76 -8.67 2.74 19.87
C ARG A 76 -9.81 3.32 19.04
N SER A 77 -10.93 3.66 19.67
CA SER A 77 -12.07 4.28 19.01
C SER A 77 -11.75 5.70 18.54
N LYS A 78 -11.14 6.52 19.40
CA LYS A 78 -10.68 7.88 19.03
C LYS A 78 -9.61 7.86 17.94
N LEU A 79 -8.65 6.94 18.03
CA LEU A 79 -7.63 6.75 17.01
C LEU A 79 -8.25 6.35 15.66
N LYS A 80 -9.27 5.49 15.68
CA LYS A 80 -10.03 5.14 14.47
C LYS A 80 -10.76 6.34 13.88
N GLU A 81 -11.49 7.12 14.70
CA GLU A 81 -12.21 8.31 14.24
C GLU A 81 -11.26 9.33 13.62
N TRP A 82 -10.14 9.61 14.29
CA TRP A 82 -9.07 10.46 13.79
C TRP A 82 -8.49 9.95 12.46
N PHE A 83 -8.18 8.65 12.35
CA PHE A 83 -7.66 8.11 11.10
C PHE A 83 -8.69 8.23 9.95
N MET A 84 -9.97 8.08 10.26
CA MET A 84 -11.04 8.19 9.26
C MET A 84 -11.23 9.64 8.77
N SER A 85 -10.92 10.66 9.58
CA SER A 85 -11.03 12.07 9.18
C SER A 85 -9.88 12.56 8.29
N MET A 86 -8.76 11.85 8.26
CA MET A 86 -7.58 12.15 7.42
C MET A 86 -7.86 11.99 5.91
N PRO A 87 -7.06 12.58 5.01
CA PRO A 87 -7.23 12.39 3.57
C PRO A 87 -6.92 10.96 3.11
N ASP A 88 -7.20 10.68 1.84
CA ASP A 88 -7.13 9.34 1.26
C ASP A 88 -5.71 8.83 0.93
N LYS A 89 -4.72 9.74 0.89
CA LYS A 89 -3.32 9.46 0.57
C LYS A 89 -2.44 9.82 1.76
N LEU A 90 -1.96 8.81 2.47
CA LEU A 90 -1.26 9.00 3.75
C LEU A 90 0.09 8.29 3.77
N ILE A 91 1.06 8.95 4.39
CA ILE A 91 2.36 8.38 4.76
C ILE A 91 2.42 8.37 6.28
N LEU A 92 2.44 7.18 6.87
CA LEU A 92 2.44 6.99 8.32
C LEU A 92 3.86 6.68 8.80
N LEU A 93 4.34 7.46 9.78
CA LEU A 93 5.66 7.35 10.40
C LEU A 93 5.54 7.01 11.88
N HIS A 94 6.60 6.42 12.44
CA HIS A 94 6.75 6.17 13.87
C HIS A 94 5.60 5.38 14.49
N GLY A 95 5.08 4.38 13.75
CA GLY A 95 3.97 3.56 14.22
C GLY A 95 4.32 2.69 15.43
N SER A 96 5.58 2.30 15.59
CA SER A 96 6.04 1.33 16.60
C SER A 96 5.76 1.74 18.04
N ILE A 97 5.43 3.01 18.29
CA ILE A 97 4.90 3.50 19.57
C ILE A 97 3.70 2.68 20.07
N LEU A 98 2.87 2.15 19.17
CA LEU A 98 1.65 1.39 19.49
C LEU A 98 1.92 0.02 20.15
N TYR A 99 3.17 -0.46 20.10
CA TYR A 99 3.57 -1.68 20.80
C TYR A 99 3.77 -1.49 22.29
N GLN A 100 3.87 -0.25 22.79
CA GLN A 100 4.11 -0.02 24.21
C GLN A 100 2.87 -0.36 25.04
N ASP A 101 3.12 -0.82 26.27
CA ASP A 101 2.10 -1.36 27.18
C ASP A 101 1.06 -0.31 27.56
N ASP A 102 1.49 0.94 27.69
CA ASP A 102 0.64 2.08 27.99
C ASP A 102 -0.22 2.53 26.78
N LEU A 103 0.05 1.97 25.60
CA LEU A 103 -0.36 2.50 24.29
C LEU A 103 -1.07 1.44 23.43
N THR A 104 -1.77 0.51 24.08
CA THR A 104 -2.73 -0.47 23.53
C THR A 104 -2.17 -1.81 23.05
N LYS A 105 -0.86 -2.09 23.17
CA LYS A 105 -0.23 -3.38 22.84
C LYS A 105 -0.66 -3.96 21.50
N ILE A 106 -0.77 -3.11 20.47
CA ILE A 106 -1.23 -3.50 19.14
C ILE A 106 -0.17 -3.15 18.10
N SER A 107 -0.06 -4.00 17.08
CA SER A 107 0.78 -3.62 15.95
C SER A 107 0.19 -2.44 15.17
N PRO A 108 1.03 -1.56 14.60
CA PRO A 108 0.57 -0.47 13.75
C PRO A 108 -0.28 -0.96 12.59
N ILE A 109 0.10 -2.10 12.00
CA ILE A 109 -0.67 -2.77 10.96
C ILE A 109 -2.08 -3.12 11.47
N GLU A 110 -2.21 -3.78 12.62
CA GLU A 110 -3.51 -4.17 13.15
C GLU A 110 -4.38 -2.97 13.54
N ALA A 111 -3.75 -1.89 14.03
CA ALA A 111 -4.46 -0.65 14.39
C ALA A 111 -5.11 0.02 13.18
N PHE A 112 -4.44 0.03 12.03
CA PHE A 112 -4.87 0.84 10.88
C PHE A 112 -5.39 0.05 9.68
N LYS A 113 -5.02 -1.22 9.48
CA LYS A 113 -5.33 -1.96 8.23
C LYS A 113 -6.82 -1.97 7.87
N TYR A 114 -7.70 -2.09 8.86
CA TYR A 114 -9.15 -2.11 8.60
C TYR A 114 -9.68 -0.76 8.12
N ASN A 115 -9.06 0.34 8.57
CA ASN A 115 -9.47 1.70 8.21
C ASN A 115 -8.93 2.10 6.84
N THR A 116 -7.84 1.49 6.36
CA THR A 116 -7.28 1.78 5.03
C THR A 116 -8.19 1.34 3.89
N ARG A 117 -9.17 0.45 4.14
CA ARG A 117 -10.18 0.03 3.15
C ARG A 117 -10.96 1.20 2.55
N GLY A 118 -11.22 2.23 3.37
CA GLY A 118 -11.94 3.43 2.98
C GLY A 118 -11.06 4.53 2.39
N LYS A 119 -9.75 4.30 2.24
CA LYS A 119 -8.76 5.27 1.73
C LYS A 119 -8.31 4.87 0.33
N ASN A 120 -7.67 5.76 -0.41
CA ASN A 120 -7.14 5.42 -1.75
C ASN A 120 -5.87 4.60 -1.63
N SER A 121 -4.89 5.07 -0.85
CA SER A 121 -3.65 4.34 -0.62
C SER A 121 -2.96 4.86 0.65
N VAL A 122 -2.44 3.95 1.46
CA VAL A 122 -1.71 4.27 2.69
C VAL A 122 -0.35 3.60 2.63
N VAL A 123 0.71 4.38 2.86
CA VAL A 123 2.08 3.89 3.03
C VAL A 123 2.43 4.02 4.51
N MET A 124 2.97 2.95 5.11
CA MET A 124 3.39 2.94 6.50
C MET A 124 4.84 2.49 6.59
N PHE A 125 5.67 3.32 7.23
CA PHE A 125 7.04 2.96 7.56
C PHE A 125 7.10 2.23 8.90
N LEU A 126 7.78 1.10 8.88
CA LEU A 126 8.02 0.20 9.99
C LEU A 126 9.54 0.15 10.20
N ASP A 127 10.04 1.15 10.93
CA ASP A 127 11.47 1.39 11.09
C ASP A 127 12.11 0.39 12.07
N ASP A 128 11.37 -0.11 13.06
CA ASP A 128 11.92 -0.94 14.13
C ASP A 128 11.60 -2.44 13.98
N GLU A 129 10.69 -2.75 13.09
CA GLU A 129 10.22 -4.08 12.79
C GLU A 129 11.22 -4.83 11.88
N LYS A 130 11.24 -6.16 12.02
CA LYS A 130 12.04 -7.06 11.19
C LYS A 130 11.15 -8.01 10.42
N LYS A 131 11.60 -8.44 9.24
CA LYS A 131 10.88 -9.38 8.37
C LYS A 131 11.63 -10.68 8.17
N LEU A 132 10.94 -11.80 8.27
CA LEU A 132 11.39 -13.11 7.78
C LEU A 132 10.27 -13.73 6.94
N GLY A 133 10.44 -13.80 5.62
CA GLY A 133 9.35 -14.17 4.71
C GLY A 133 8.20 -13.18 4.83
N ASN A 134 7.00 -13.66 5.21
CA ASN A 134 5.81 -12.85 5.48
C ASN A 134 5.58 -12.59 6.98
N ARG A 135 6.54 -12.97 7.82
CA ARG A 135 6.43 -12.84 9.28
C ARG A 135 7.11 -11.56 9.73
N LEU A 136 6.40 -10.79 10.53
CA LEU A 136 6.83 -9.50 11.07
C LEU A 136 7.13 -9.65 12.56
N TYR A 137 8.28 -9.15 12.98
CA TYR A 137 8.76 -9.22 14.35
C TYR A 137 9.06 -7.82 14.88
N TYR A 138 8.76 -7.59 16.15
CA TYR A 138 9.15 -6.39 16.89
C TYR A 138 9.52 -6.76 18.33
N GLY A 139 10.51 -6.07 18.89
CA GLY A 139 11.00 -6.31 20.24
C GLY A 139 11.84 -7.57 20.40
N GLU A 140 12.11 -7.95 21.64
CA GLU A 140 12.90 -9.12 22.02
C GLU A 140 12.01 -10.20 22.63
N LEU A 141 12.31 -11.48 22.33
CA LEU A 141 11.55 -12.60 22.87
C LEU A 141 11.56 -12.57 24.42
N GLY A 142 10.37 -12.61 25.02
CA GLY A 142 10.20 -12.56 26.47
C GLY A 142 10.08 -11.15 27.07
N LYS A 143 10.14 -10.10 26.24
CA LYS A 143 9.72 -8.75 26.63
C LYS A 143 8.21 -8.57 26.42
N GLU A 144 7.63 -7.66 27.19
CA GLU A 144 6.18 -7.39 27.18
C GLU A 144 5.69 -6.85 25.83
N ASN A 145 6.53 -6.05 25.16
CA ASN A 145 6.28 -5.49 23.84
C ASN A 145 6.64 -6.42 22.67
N TYR A 146 6.97 -7.70 22.92
CA TYR A 146 7.31 -8.63 21.85
C TYR A 146 6.11 -8.89 20.94
N TYR A 147 6.29 -8.68 19.65
CA TYR A 147 5.28 -8.96 18.64
C TYR A 147 5.86 -9.87 17.56
N ASP A 148 5.07 -10.88 17.19
CA ASP A 148 5.45 -11.87 16.21
C ASP A 148 4.20 -12.44 15.54
N LYS A 149 3.93 -12.01 14.31
CA LYS A 149 2.79 -12.50 13.52
C LYS A 149 3.12 -12.61 12.04
N GLU A 150 2.48 -13.57 11.39
CA GLU A 150 2.47 -13.68 9.94
C GLU A 150 1.44 -12.71 9.35
N ILE A 151 1.88 -11.94 8.35
CA ILE A 151 1.09 -10.91 7.67
C ILE A 151 0.93 -11.32 6.21
N ARG A 152 -0.32 -11.57 5.78
CA ARG A 152 -0.63 -12.06 4.42
C ARG A 152 -1.58 -11.16 3.64
N ASP A 153 -2.18 -10.20 4.32
CA ASP A 153 -3.33 -9.47 3.87
C ASP A 153 -3.01 -8.04 3.39
N ILE A 154 -1.75 -7.61 3.54
CA ILE A 154 -1.21 -6.34 3.04
C ILE A 154 0.07 -6.57 2.24
N ASN A 155 0.49 -5.56 1.47
CA ASN A 155 1.79 -5.57 0.80
C ASN A 155 2.88 -5.19 1.79
N LEU A 156 3.81 -6.12 2.05
CA LEU A 156 4.91 -5.96 2.99
C LEU A 156 6.25 -6.06 2.25
N VAL A 157 7.02 -4.96 2.21
CA VAL A 157 8.23 -4.85 1.38
C VAL A 157 9.39 -4.26 2.19
N PRO A 158 10.57 -4.90 2.22
CA PRO A 158 11.79 -4.27 2.73
C PRO A 158 12.17 -3.03 1.91
N ILE A 159 12.62 -1.97 2.57
CA ILE A 159 12.99 -0.71 1.93
C ILE A 159 14.15 -0.91 0.94
N GLU A 160 15.00 -1.90 1.18
CA GLU A 160 16.13 -2.26 0.30
C GLU A 160 15.65 -2.80 -1.05
N GLU A 161 14.48 -3.45 -1.11
CA GLU A 161 13.91 -4.02 -2.34
C GLU A 161 13.23 -2.97 -3.23
N ILE A 162 13.04 -1.73 -2.76
CA ILE A 162 12.38 -0.67 -3.53
C ILE A 162 13.39 -0.01 -4.48
N SER A 163 12.99 0.35 -5.70
CA SER A 163 13.85 1.09 -6.62
C SER A 163 14.04 2.54 -6.16
N ASP A 164 15.22 3.13 -6.41
CA ASP A 164 15.47 4.56 -6.22
C ASP A 164 14.94 5.41 -7.40
N ASP A 165 14.56 4.77 -8.50
CA ASP A 165 14.07 5.42 -9.72
C ASP A 165 12.54 5.54 -9.72
N PHE A 166 11.98 6.53 -9.02
CA PHE A 166 10.52 6.66 -8.85
C PHE A 166 9.78 7.23 -10.08
N GLU A 167 10.45 7.96 -10.97
CA GLU A 167 9.83 8.65 -12.10
C GLU A 167 9.67 7.79 -13.36
N LYS A 168 10.47 6.73 -13.51
CA LYS A 168 10.61 6.00 -14.80
C LYS A 168 9.37 5.22 -15.25
N HIS A 169 8.30 5.18 -14.45
CA HIS A 169 7.15 4.32 -14.71
C HIS A 169 5.79 5.02 -14.87
N GLU A 170 5.69 6.35 -14.69
CA GLU A 170 4.44 7.07 -15.04
C GLU A 170 4.14 6.99 -16.54
N ASP A 171 5.16 7.02 -17.39
CA ASP A 171 5.00 6.88 -18.85
C ASP A 171 4.51 5.48 -19.28
N THR A 172 4.59 4.48 -18.40
CA THR A 172 4.07 3.13 -18.66
C THR A 172 2.66 2.89 -18.12
N ILE A 173 2.15 3.74 -17.23
CA ILE A 173 0.72 3.76 -16.91
C ILE A 173 0.06 4.63 -18.00
N ARG A 174 -0.02 4.09 -19.22
CA ARG A 174 -0.81 4.69 -20.28
C ARG A 174 -2.24 4.86 -19.75
N THR A 175 -2.61 6.10 -19.42
CA THR A 175 -4.01 6.49 -19.45
C THR A 175 -4.51 6.08 -20.84
N PRO A 176 -5.57 5.26 -20.96
CA PRO A 176 -6.09 4.92 -22.26
C PRO A 176 -6.44 6.24 -22.93
N ASP A 177 -5.77 6.52 -24.05
CA ASP A 177 -6.08 7.67 -24.86
C ASP A 177 -7.57 7.58 -25.20
N LYS A 178 -8.36 8.52 -24.66
CA LYS A 178 -9.82 8.54 -24.82
C LYS A 178 -10.24 8.69 -26.28
N ASN A 179 -9.28 8.91 -27.19
CA ASN A 179 -9.48 9.04 -28.62
C ASN A 179 -9.09 7.80 -29.45
N LEU A 180 -8.66 6.69 -28.84
CA LEU A 180 -8.51 5.42 -29.56
C LEU A 180 -9.90 4.77 -29.73
N GLY A 181 -10.69 5.33 -30.65
CA GLY A 181 -11.84 4.63 -31.22
C GLY A 181 -11.34 3.41 -31.97
N TYR A 182 -11.47 2.23 -31.37
CA TYR A 182 -11.18 0.96 -32.04
C TYR A 182 -12.39 0.56 -32.90
N ASN A 183 -12.20 0.46 -34.22
CA ASN A 183 -13.22 -0.05 -35.10
C ASN A 183 -13.08 -1.58 -35.20
N VAL A 184 -14.12 -2.32 -34.81
CA VAL A 184 -14.10 -3.79 -34.77
C VAL A 184 -13.93 -4.40 -36.16
N GLU A 185 -14.30 -3.65 -37.20
CA GLU A 185 -14.18 -4.03 -38.61
C GLU A 185 -12.71 -4.12 -39.08
N ASP A 186 -11.79 -3.43 -38.41
CA ASP A 186 -10.35 -3.43 -38.76
C ASP A 186 -9.59 -4.63 -38.17
N LEU A 187 -10.24 -5.46 -37.35
CA LEU A 187 -9.60 -6.64 -36.75
C LEU A 187 -9.59 -7.83 -37.71
N PRO A 188 -8.54 -8.68 -37.69
CA PRO A 188 -8.52 -9.96 -38.39
C PRO A 188 -9.74 -10.83 -38.07
N GLU A 189 -10.14 -11.69 -39.00
CA GLU A 189 -11.37 -12.49 -38.90
C GLU A 189 -11.38 -13.47 -37.72
N ASP A 190 -10.20 -13.92 -37.30
CA ASP A 190 -9.93 -14.81 -36.17
C ASP A 190 -9.64 -14.08 -34.85
N ALA A 191 -9.61 -12.74 -34.86
CA ALA A 191 -9.30 -11.97 -33.67
C ALA A 191 -10.41 -12.12 -32.63
N ILE A 192 -10.03 -12.58 -31.42
CA ILE A 192 -10.92 -12.70 -30.26
C ILE A 192 -11.71 -11.42 -29.98
N GLY A 193 -11.14 -10.25 -30.28
CA GLY A 193 -11.79 -8.94 -30.13
C GLY A 193 -13.09 -8.76 -30.93
N ARG A 194 -13.31 -9.53 -32.01
CA ARG A 194 -14.57 -9.52 -32.78
C ARG A 194 -15.76 -10.10 -32.02
N TYR A 195 -15.50 -11.00 -31.06
CA TYR A 195 -16.55 -11.68 -30.28
C TYR A 195 -17.02 -10.87 -29.06
N PHE A 196 -16.32 -9.79 -28.72
CA PHE A 196 -16.67 -8.91 -27.60
C PHE A 196 -17.28 -7.61 -28.12
N ASN A 197 -18.60 -7.48 -28.01
CA ASN A 197 -19.28 -6.25 -28.39
C ASN A 197 -19.21 -5.25 -27.21
N PHE A 198 -18.18 -4.41 -27.21
CA PHE A 198 -18.03 -3.35 -26.22
C PHE A 198 -19.02 -2.21 -26.53
N LYS A 199 -20.29 -2.38 -26.15
CA LYS A 199 -21.18 -1.22 -26.01
C LYS A 199 -20.63 -0.37 -24.87
N THR A 200 -19.96 0.73 -25.21
CA THR A 200 -19.70 1.82 -24.28
C THR A 200 -21.05 2.39 -23.84
N LYS A 201 -21.63 1.82 -22.78
CA LYS A 201 -22.68 2.52 -22.04
C LYS A 201 -22.00 3.73 -21.42
N HIS A 202 -22.38 4.91 -21.90
CA HIS A 202 -22.06 6.17 -21.22
C HIS A 202 -22.43 6.03 -19.74
N ASN A 203 -21.45 6.36 -18.89
CA ASN A 203 -21.45 6.33 -17.42
C ASN A 203 -21.20 4.97 -16.75
N LEU A 204 -19.94 4.58 -16.70
CA LEU A 204 -19.36 3.75 -15.62
C LEU A 204 -17.93 4.25 -15.34
N PRO A 205 -17.50 4.37 -14.07
CA PRO A 205 -16.12 4.62 -13.73
C PRO A 205 -15.32 3.30 -13.70
N ASP A 206 -14.10 3.37 -14.21
CA ASP A 206 -12.94 2.52 -13.95
C ASP A 206 -12.61 1.26 -14.81
N PRO A 207 -11.30 1.01 -15.01
CA PRO A 207 -10.71 0.34 -16.17
C PRO A 207 -10.52 -1.17 -15.96
N ILE A 208 -11.50 -1.84 -15.39
CA ILE A 208 -11.39 -3.24 -14.95
C ILE A 208 -11.40 -4.24 -16.13
N TYR A 209 -11.80 -3.84 -17.33
CA TYR A 209 -12.06 -4.81 -18.41
C TYR A 209 -10.90 -5.05 -19.37
N PHE A 210 -9.87 -4.19 -19.43
CA PHE A 210 -8.83 -4.32 -20.47
C PHE A 210 -7.64 -5.23 -20.07
N LEU A 211 -7.33 -5.34 -18.78
CA LEU A 211 -6.20 -6.17 -18.29
C LEU A 211 -6.44 -7.68 -18.45
N PHE A 212 -7.69 -8.12 -18.58
CA PHE A 212 -8.02 -9.54 -18.78
C PHE A 212 -7.68 -10.05 -20.19
N LEU A 213 -7.63 -9.15 -21.19
CA LEU A 213 -7.44 -9.52 -22.60
C LEU A 213 -5.97 -9.62 -23.02
N PHE A 214 -5.07 -8.83 -22.42
CA PHE A 214 -3.65 -8.85 -22.79
C PHE A 214 -2.91 -10.13 -22.31
N ARG A 215 -3.42 -10.79 -21.27
CA ARG A 215 -2.83 -12.02 -20.73
C ARG A 215 -3.17 -13.27 -21.54
N LEU A 216 -4.30 -13.27 -22.27
CA LEU A 216 -4.73 -14.40 -23.08
C LEU A 216 -4.00 -14.48 -24.44
N HIS A 217 -3.51 -13.37 -24.98
CA HIS A 217 -2.84 -13.38 -26.29
C HIS A 217 -1.39 -13.90 -26.24
N LEU A 218 -0.73 -13.84 -25.08
CA LEU A 218 0.64 -14.33 -24.92
C LEU A 218 0.71 -15.82 -24.51
N GLU A 219 -0.38 -16.44 -24.08
CA GLU A 219 -0.41 -17.85 -23.65
C GLU A 219 -0.89 -18.84 -24.72
N PHE A 220 -1.37 -18.38 -25.88
CA PHE A 220 -1.87 -19.25 -26.97
C PHE A 220 -1.32 -18.92 -28.36
N SER A 221 -0.01 -18.68 -28.47
CA SER A 221 0.65 -18.74 -29.78
C SER A 221 1.39 -20.09 -29.92
N PRO A 222 0.86 -21.06 -30.69
CA PRO A 222 1.66 -22.22 -31.08
C PRO A 222 2.75 -21.75 -32.06
N LYS A 223 3.95 -22.31 -31.93
CA LYS A 223 5.05 -22.17 -32.89
C LYS A 223 4.66 -22.66 -34.27
#